data_AF-A0A5Q2W017-F1
#
_entry.id   AF-A0A5Q2W017-F1
#
_cell.length_a   1.000
_cell.length_b   1.000
_cell.length_c   1.000
_cell.angle_alpha   90.00
_cell.angle_beta   90.00
_cell.angle_gamma   90.00
#
_symmetry.space_group_name_H-M   'P 1'
#
loop_
_entity.id
_entity.type
_entity.pdbx_description
1 polymer ?
#
loop_
_entity_poly.entity_id
_entity_poly.type
_entity_poly.pdbx_seq_one_letter_code
_entity_poly.pdbx_strand_id
1 'polypeptide(L)'
;MRRIPARTRFRLMILIQEWMQGHSRDAEVGDARRLALVALSSTAYRDRERARVAAVDEANRRRDPSIEPIRPVPRGALTLTFVGFLLGAAGIVPLLNQGTITRRSAPLFSAEEWMIPAGMLALISIALLAWLEPLRARGRIYHGGWEAAGYLVPGSILVGFPIYQAVFALDDIRDPEGWTRVIAGSLMMCGAGVWAILLWRRGRASDAAGLLLEHHDPLAGLTRRTDAEEIYVALDAWWEREAQRQLDARPESLEAAAALALEWLANNGVRVRLKKGTALTRGVPAARWREPRG
;
A
#
# COMPACT_ATOMS: atom_id res chain seq x y z
N MET A 1 -5.37 -33.74 12.48
CA MET A 1 -4.86 -32.54 11.79
C MET A 1 -5.20 -31.31 12.62
N ARG A 2 -4.21 -30.62 13.20
CA ARG A 2 -4.47 -29.34 13.89
C ARG A 2 -4.95 -28.31 12.87
N ARG A 3 -6.06 -27.62 13.18
CA ARG A 3 -6.65 -26.61 12.29
C ARG A 3 -5.72 -25.39 12.26
N ILE A 4 -5.20 -25.07 11.08
CA ILE A 4 -4.54 -23.79 10.81
C ILE A 4 -5.57 -22.67 11.07
N PRO A 5 -5.23 -21.60 11.80
CA PRO A 5 -6.15 -20.50 12.03
C PRO A 5 -6.69 -19.93 10.72
N ALA A 6 -7.98 -19.59 10.66
CA ALA A 6 -8.61 -19.04 9.46
C ALA A 6 -7.87 -17.80 8.91
N ARG A 7 -7.32 -16.97 9.80
CA ARG A 7 -6.48 -15.81 9.46
C ARG A 7 -5.22 -16.19 8.69
N THR A 8 -4.54 -17.27 9.08
CA THR A 8 -3.33 -17.77 8.40
C THR A 8 -3.68 -18.32 7.02
N ARG A 9 -4.78 -19.07 6.91
CA ARG A 9 -5.29 -19.57 5.61
C ARG A 9 -5.62 -18.42 4.66
N PHE A 10 -6.32 -17.39 5.13
CA PHE A 10 -6.65 -16.21 4.33
C PHE A 10 -5.40 -15.46 3.85
N ARG A 11 -4.42 -15.26 4.73
CA ARG A 11 -3.13 -14.65 4.36
C ARG A 11 -2.38 -15.48 3.33
N LEU A 12 -2.33 -16.79 3.50
CA LEU A 12 -1.68 -17.70 2.57
C LEU A 12 -2.29 -17.56 1.17
N MET A 13 -3.63 -17.51 1.08
CA MET A 13 -4.35 -17.35 -0.18
C MET A 13 -3.97 -16.04 -0.89
N ILE A 14 -3.95 -14.92 -0.17
CA ILE A 14 -3.51 -13.62 -0.72
C ILE A 14 -2.06 -13.70 -1.21
N LEU A 15 -1.15 -14.21 -0.38
CA LEU A 15 0.27 -14.30 -0.69
C LEU A 15 0.55 -15.20 -1.91
N ILE A 16 -0.19 -16.30 -2.06
CA ILE A 16 -0.02 -17.16 -3.23
C ILE A 16 -0.59 -16.50 -4.49
N GLN A 17 -1.73 -15.80 -4.38
CA GLN A 17 -2.29 -15.05 -5.50
C GLN A 17 -1.33 -13.95 -5.97
N GLU A 18 -0.71 -13.21 -5.04
CA GLU A 18 0.36 -12.25 -5.33
C GLU A 18 1.58 -12.94 -5.96
N TRP A 19 2.00 -14.09 -5.42
CA TRP A 19 3.13 -14.85 -5.96
C TRP A 19 2.90 -15.28 -7.41
N MET A 20 1.71 -15.81 -7.73
CA MET A 20 1.36 -16.26 -9.07
C MET A 20 1.29 -15.15 -10.11
N GLN A 21 1.04 -13.90 -9.70
CA GLN A 21 1.02 -12.75 -10.61
C GLN A 21 2.44 -12.34 -11.07
N GLY A 22 3.48 -12.69 -10.31
CA GLY A 22 4.86 -12.30 -10.60
C GLY A 22 5.83 -13.44 -10.94
N HIS A 23 5.41 -14.70 -10.86
CA HIS A 23 6.30 -15.86 -11.00
C HIS A 23 5.84 -16.83 -12.09
N SER A 24 6.78 -17.56 -12.67
CA SER A 24 6.50 -18.66 -13.60
C SER A 24 5.62 -19.73 -12.93
N ARG A 25 4.84 -20.50 -13.71
CA ARG A 25 4.01 -21.63 -13.22
C ARG A 25 4.79 -22.82 -12.66
N ASP A 26 6.07 -22.65 -12.34
CA ASP A 26 6.92 -23.61 -11.67
C ASP A 26 7.24 -23.08 -10.27
N ALA A 27 6.85 -23.81 -9.23
CA ALA A 27 7.19 -23.51 -7.84
C ALA A 27 8.10 -24.60 -7.27
N GLU A 28 9.06 -24.23 -6.42
CA GLU A 28 9.80 -25.18 -5.61
C GLU A 28 9.13 -25.35 -4.23
N VAL A 29 9.37 -26.48 -3.56
CA VAL A 29 8.90 -26.70 -2.17
C VAL A 29 9.42 -25.61 -1.21
N GLY A 30 10.58 -25.04 -1.52
CA GLY A 30 11.12 -23.89 -0.79
C GLY A 30 10.19 -22.67 -0.80
N ASP A 31 9.48 -22.43 -1.90
CA ASP A 31 8.58 -21.29 -2.06
C ASP A 31 7.32 -21.46 -1.21
N ALA A 32 6.76 -22.68 -1.16
CA ALA A 32 5.62 -22.98 -0.31
C ALA A 32 5.94 -22.80 1.19
N ARG A 33 7.15 -23.15 1.63
CA ARG A 33 7.61 -22.92 3.01
C ARG A 33 7.83 -21.43 3.32
N ARG A 34 8.34 -20.65 2.35
CA ARG A 34 8.46 -19.19 2.47
C ARG A 34 7.09 -18.51 2.59
N LEU A 35 6.13 -18.93 1.76
CA LEU A 35 4.74 -18.45 1.81
C LEU A 35 4.08 -18.80 3.15
N ALA A 36 4.29 -20.03 3.63
CA ALA A 36 3.81 -20.46 4.94
C ALA A 36 4.39 -19.61 6.09
N LEU A 37 5.69 -19.32 6.04
CA LEU A 37 6.37 -18.53 7.06
C LEU A 37 5.84 -17.09 7.14
N VAL A 38 5.64 -16.44 5.98
CA VAL A 38 5.08 -15.08 5.93
C VAL A 38 3.60 -15.09 6.35
N ALA A 39 2.85 -16.14 6.02
CA ALA A 39 1.47 -16.26 6.47
C ALA A 39 1.36 -16.43 7.99
N LEU A 40 2.30 -17.16 8.61
CA LEU A 40 2.33 -17.42 10.05
C LEU A 40 2.79 -16.21 10.87
N SER A 41 3.76 -15.44 10.36
CA SER A 41 4.31 -14.29 11.08
C SER A 41 3.80 -12.97 10.50
N SER A 42 2.99 -12.24 11.29
CA SER A 42 2.52 -10.91 10.91
C SER A 42 3.61 -9.84 10.84
N THR A 43 4.81 -10.13 11.33
CA THR A 43 5.97 -9.24 11.25
C THR A 43 6.94 -9.66 10.17
N ALA A 44 6.99 -10.95 9.78
CA ALA A 44 7.94 -11.46 8.80
C ALA A 44 7.93 -10.70 7.48
N TYR A 45 6.77 -10.28 6.97
CA TYR A 45 6.73 -9.45 5.76
C TYR A 45 7.47 -8.11 5.94
N ARG A 46 7.20 -7.40 7.04
CA ARG A 46 7.84 -6.12 7.36
C ARG A 46 9.34 -6.30 7.64
N ASP A 47 9.71 -7.38 8.31
CA ASP A 47 11.11 -7.66 8.65
C ASP A 47 11.90 -8.09 7.40
N ARG A 48 11.27 -8.83 6.46
CA ARG A 48 11.81 -9.12 5.13
C ARG A 48 12.10 -7.85 4.37
N GLU A 49 11.11 -6.94 4.32
CA GLU A 49 11.26 -5.69 3.58
C GLU A 49 12.37 -4.80 4.18
N ARG A 50 12.52 -4.78 5.51
CA ARG A 50 13.67 -4.12 6.15
C ARG A 50 14.99 -4.76 5.76
N ALA A 51 15.07 -6.10 5.73
CA ALA A 51 16.28 -6.81 5.32
C ALA A 51 16.63 -6.52 3.85
N ARG A 52 15.62 -6.49 2.96
CA ARG A 52 15.78 -6.10 1.55
C ARG A 52 16.34 -4.68 1.43
N VAL A 53 15.66 -3.71 2.06
CA VAL A 53 16.05 -2.30 2.03
C VAL A 53 17.48 -2.11 2.54
N ALA A 54 17.83 -2.74 3.67
CA ALA A 54 19.17 -2.66 4.23
C ALA A 54 20.24 -3.23 3.27
N ALA A 55 19.94 -4.36 2.61
CA ALA A 55 20.85 -4.94 1.63
C ALA A 55 21.04 -4.04 0.39
N VAL A 56 19.94 -3.46 -0.11
CA VAL A 56 19.99 -2.54 -1.26
C VAL A 56 20.75 -1.25 -0.91
N ASP A 57 20.49 -0.67 0.26
CA ASP A 57 21.20 0.52 0.73
C ASP A 57 22.69 0.27 0.93
N GLU A 58 23.07 -0.91 1.44
CA GLU A 58 24.47 -1.30 1.56
C GLU A 58 25.13 -1.49 0.19
N ALA A 59 24.45 -2.16 -0.76
CA ALA A 59 24.96 -2.32 -2.12
C ALA A 59 25.14 -0.98 -2.82
N ASN A 60 24.14 -0.09 -2.75
CA ASN A 60 24.21 1.25 -3.32
C ASN A 60 25.31 2.10 -2.68
N ARG A 61 25.41 2.15 -1.34
CA ARG A 61 26.46 2.93 -0.64
C ARG A 61 27.87 2.46 -0.95
N ARG A 62 28.08 1.16 -1.14
CA ARG A 62 29.39 0.61 -1.56
C ARG A 62 29.82 1.12 -2.93
N ARG A 63 28.87 1.41 -3.82
CA ARG A 63 29.15 1.94 -5.17
C ARG A 63 29.35 3.44 -5.16
N ASP A 64 28.41 4.15 -4.53
CA ASP A 64 28.42 5.59 -4.48
C ASP A 64 27.83 6.04 -3.13
N PRO A 65 28.69 6.57 -2.22
CA PRO A 65 28.25 7.06 -0.92
C PRO A 65 27.27 8.24 -0.99
N SER A 66 27.14 8.91 -2.15
CA SER A 66 26.21 10.03 -2.35
C SER A 66 24.78 9.60 -2.67
N ILE A 67 24.54 8.32 -2.96
CA ILE A 67 23.19 7.79 -3.21
C ILE A 67 22.37 7.90 -1.93
N GLU A 68 21.22 8.58 -2.03
CA GLU A 68 20.32 8.75 -0.89
C GLU A 68 19.78 7.38 -0.43
N PRO A 69 19.86 7.06 0.88
CA PRO A 69 19.36 5.79 1.40
C PRO A 69 17.84 5.68 1.25
N ILE A 70 17.39 4.45 1.05
CA ILE A 70 15.99 4.12 0.97
C ILE A 70 15.32 4.38 2.34
N ARG A 71 14.60 5.50 2.43
CA ARG A 71 13.90 5.86 3.67
C ARG A 71 12.85 4.82 4.05
N PRO A 72 12.83 4.32 5.30
CA PRO A 72 11.79 3.43 5.77
C PRO A 72 10.43 4.13 5.74
N VAL A 73 9.37 3.35 5.52
CA VAL A 73 8.01 3.86 5.58
C VAL A 73 7.74 4.37 7.00
N PRO A 74 7.25 5.62 7.18
CA PRO A 74 6.89 6.11 8.51
C PRO A 74 5.88 5.17 9.16
N ARG A 75 6.08 4.86 10.45
CA ARG A 75 5.08 4.13 11.23
C ARG A 75 3.79 4.96 11.21
N GLY A 76 2.73 4.40 10.63
CA GLY A 76 1.45 5.10 10.49
C GLY A 76 1.26 5.84 9.17
N ALA A 77 2.09 5.66 8.14
CA ALA A 77 1.82 6.24 6.81
C ALA A 77 0.43 5.89 6.28
N LEU A 78 -0.03 4.65 6.52
CA LEU A 78 -1.40 4.23 6.22
C LEU A 78 -2.43 5.04 7.03
N THR A 79 -2.22 5.17 8.34
CA THR A 79 -3.06 6.00 9.23
C THR A 79 -3.12 7.45 8.76
N LEU A 80 -1.98 8.04 8.41
CA LEU A 80 -1.92 9.40 7.86
C LEU A 80 -2.67 9.53 6.55
N THR A 81 -2.66 8.48 5.71
CA THR A 81 -3.45 8.51 4.49
C THR A 81 -4.95 8.49 4.78
N PHE A 82 -5.40 7.66 5.72
CA PHE A 82 -6.78 7.68 6.21
C PHE A 82 -7.16 9.02 6.83
N VAL A 83 -6.28 9.62 7.64
CA VAL A 83 -6.48 10.97 8.20
C VAL A 83 -6.63 11.99 7.07
N GLY A 84 -5.80 11.92 6.03
CA GLY A 84 -5.94 12.78 4.85
C GLY A 84 -7.33 12.69 4.24
N PHE A 85 -7.85 11.49 3.98
CA PHE A 85 -9.21 11.32 3.45
C PHE A 85 -10.29 11.79 4.42
N LEU A 86 -10.15 11.50 5.72
CA LEU A 86 -11.11 11.93 6.74
C LEU A 86 -11.16 13.46 6.85
N LEU A 87 -10.03 14.15 6.74
CA LEU A 87 -10.00 15.62 6.72
C LEU A 87 -10.74 16.18 5.50
N GLY A 88 -10.51 15.59 4.32
CA GLY A 88 -11.23 15.97 3.10
C GLY A 88 -12.74 15.75 3.24
N ALA A 89 -13.14 14.59 3.77
CA ALA A 89 -14.55 14.26 4.03
C ALA A 89 -15.17 15.16 5.10
N ALA A 90 -14.46 15.48 6.17
CA ALA A 90 -14.92 16.35 7.24
C ALA A 90 -15.18 17.78 6.75
N GLY A 91 -14.45 18.25 5.74
CA GLY A 91 -14.77 19.52 5.06
C GLY A 91 -16.13 19.50 4.35
N ILE A 92 -16.57 18.33 3.87
CA ILE A 92 -17.78 18.17 3.06
C ILE A 92 -19.02 17.86 3.93
N VAL A 93 -18.88 17.10 5.02
CA VAL A 93 -20.01 16.59 5.83
C VAL A 93 -20.96 17.68 6.32
N PRO A 94 -20.50 18.80 6.92
CA PRO A 94 -21.42 19.84 7.41
C PRO A 94 -22.15 20.57 6.28
N LEU A 95 -21.58 20.56 5.06
CA LEU A 95 -22.20 21.18 3.89
C LEU A 95 -23.23 20.26 3.23
N LEU A 96 -23.04 18.92 3.27
CA LEU A 96 -24.07 17.96 2.84
C LEU A 96 -25.33 18.04 3.71
N ASN A 97 -25.15 18.37 4.99
CA ASN A 97 -26.26 18.59 5.93
C ASN A 97 -27.14 19.79 5.53
N GLN A 98 -26.65 20.72 4.72
CA GLN A 98 -27.43 21.84 4.20
C GLN A 98 -28.28 21.44 2.97
N GLY A 99 -27.84 20.46 2.17
CA GLY A 99 -28.44 20.14 0.88
C GLY A 99 -29.38 18.93 0.81
N THR A 100 -29.32 17.98 1.77
CA THR A 100 -29.89 16.64 1.51
C THR A 100 -30.87 16.07 2.53
N ILE A 101 -31.01 16.61 3.73
CA ILE A 101 -31.83 15.96 4.77
C ILE A 101 -32.74 16.99 5.42
N THR A 102 -33.99 16.99 4.96
CA THR A 102 -35.19 17.56 5.60
C THR A 102 -35.02 18.94 6.25
N ARG A 103 -35.73 19.96 5.72
CA ARG A 103 -35.93 21.32 6.30
C ARG A 103 -36.36 21.39 7.80
N ARG A 104 -36.41 20.27 8.52
CA ARG A 104 -36.85 20.16 9.93
C ARG A 104 -35.75 20.40 10.95
N SER A 105 -34.47 20.30 10.60
CA SER A 105 -33.37 20.61 11.53
C SER A 105 -32.59 21.82 11.05
N ALA A 106 -32.42 22.80 11.94
CA ALA A 106 -31.51 23.91 11.69
C ALA A 106 -30.12 23.35 11.36
N PRO A 107 -29.45 23.87 10.31
CA PRO A 107 -28.11 23.42 9.97
C PRO A 107 -27.19 23.64 11.18
N LEU A 108 -26.31 22.67 11.45
CA LEU A 108 -25.36 22.76 12.56
C LEU A 108 -24.42 23.96 12.43
N PHE A 109 -24.15 24.40 11.19
CA PHE A 109 -23.31 25.56 10.85
C PHE A 109 -23.86 26.26 9.61
N SER A 110 -23.71 27.59 9.55
CA SER A 110 -24.00 28.36 8.34
C SER A 110 -22.91 28.12 7.27
N ALA A 111 -23.25 28.31 5.99
CA ALA A 111 -22.27 28.18 4.92
C ALA A 111 -21.13 29.21 5.08
N GLU A 112 -21.46 30.41 5.55
CA GLU A 112 -20.54 31.52 5.80
C GLU A 112 -19.49 31.19 6.86
N GLU A 113 -19.88 30.48 7.93
CA GLU A 113 -18.97 30.08 9.02
C GLU A 113 -18.08 28.90 8.63
N TRP A 114 -18.61 27.97 7.83
CA TRP A 114 -17.93 26.68 7.61
C TRP A 114 -17.09 26.60 6.33
N MET A 115 -17.31 27.48 5.36
CA MET A 115 -16.64 27.34 4.06
C MET A 115 -15.12 27.52 4.13
N ILE A 116 -14.61 28.46 4.93
CA ILE A 116 -13.16 28.64 5.12
C ILE A 116 -12.54 27.43 5.84
N PRO A 117 -13.05 26.97 7.00
CA PRO A 117 -12.58 25.73 7.63
C PRO A 117 -12.60 24.53 6.68
N ALA A 118 -13.68 24.36 5.90
CA ALA A 118 -13.78 23.29 4.91
C ALA A 118 -12.68 23.37 3.83
N GLY A 119 -12.45 24.57 3.29
CA GLY A 119 -11.36 24.84 2.34
C GLY A 119 -9.98 24.54 2.93
N MET A 120 -9.72 24.94 4.18
CA MET A 120 -8.46 24.64 4.87
C MET A 120 -8.27 23.13 5.08
N LEU A 121 -9.31 22.42 5.53
CA LEU A 121 -9.27 20.97 5.69
C LEU A 121 -9.00 20.24 4.38
N ALA A 122 -9.59 20.71 3.27
CA ALA A 122 -9.34 20.18 1.94
C ALA A 122 -7.87 20.41 1.50
N LEU A 123 -7.31 21.58 1.76
CA LEU A 123 -5.90 21.87 1.46
C LEU A 123 -4.94 21.03 2.32
N ILE A 124 -5.20 20.89 3.62
CA ILE A 124 -4.39 20.05 4.51
C ILE A 124 -4.47 18.59 4.08
N SER A 125 -5.67 18.11 3.78
CA SER A 125 -5.90 16.77 3.22
C SER A 125 -5.02 16.55 2.00
N ILE A 126 -5.07 17.46 1.02
CA ILE A 126 -4.33 17.24 -0.22
C ILE A 126 -2.82 17.42 -0.07
N ALA A 127 -2.36 18.33 0.79
CA ALA A 127 -0.95 18.46 1.11
C ALA A 127 -0.39 17.18 1.74
N LEU A 128 -1.15 16.57 2.66
CA LEU A 128 -0.79 15.30 3.28
C LEU A 128 -0.76 14.16 2.26
N LEU A 129 -1.77 14.06 1.38
CA LEU A 129 -1.82 13.06 0.32
C LEU A 129 -0.69 13.24 -0.70
N ALA A 130 -0.36 14.48 -1.08
CA ALA A 130 0.77 14.79 -1.97
C ALA A 130 2.11 14.40 -1.35
N TRP A 131 2.28 14.63 -0.04
CA TRP A 131 3.47 14.21 0.69
C TRP A 131 3.60 12.69 0.78
N LEU A 132 2.49 11.96 0.84
CA LEU A 132 2.45 10.50 0.88
C LEU A 132 2.53 9.85 -0.51
N GLU A 133 2.29 10.59 -1.60
CA GLU A 133 2.29 10.05 -2.96
C GLU A 133 3.60 9.34 -3.36
N PRO A 134 4.81 9.86 -3.05
CA PRO A 134 6.05 9.14 -3.35
C PRO A 134 6.14 7.78 -2.64
N LEU A 135 5.52 7.64 -1.47
CA LEU A 135 5.45 6.37 -0.75
C LEU A 135 4.39 5.45 -1.37
N ARG A 136 3.24 5.99 -1.78
CA ARG A 136 2.22 5.22 -2.51
C ARG A 136 2.76 4.68 -3.84
N ALA A 137 3.38 5.54 -4.65
CA ALA A 137 3.93 5.18 -5.96
C ALA A 137 4.96 4.05 -5.89
N ARG A 138 5.69 3.93 -4.77
CA ARG A 138 6.65 2.85 -4.49
C ARG A 138 6.02 1.60 -3.87
N GLY A 139 4.70 1.50 -3.80
CA GLY A 139 3.94 0.40 -3.18
C GLY A 139 3.99 0.33 -1.65
N ARG A 140 4.65 1.29 -0.99
CA ARG A 140 5.04 1.21 0.43
C ARG A 140 3.91 1.36 1.44
N ILE A 141 2.79 1.95 1.04
CA ILE A 141 1.64 2.22 1.93
C ILE A 141 0.54 1.16 1.76
N TYR A 142 0.43 0.54 0.58
CA TYR A 142 -0.71 -0.28 0.20
C TYR A 142 -0.29 -1.62 -0.40
N HIS A 143 -0.45 -2.69 0.38
CA HIS A 143 -0.24 -4.06 -0.09
C HIS A 143 -1.48 -4.64 -0.81
N GLY A 144 -2.45 -3.81 -1.19
CA GLY A 144 -3.78 -4.25 -1.65
C GLY A 144 -4.30 -3.55 -2.90
N GLY A 145 -3.41 -3.00 -3.74
CA GLY A 145 -3.83 -2.42 -5.02
C GLY A 145 -4.71 -1.18 -4.89
N TRP A 146 -4.43 -0.29 -3.93
CA TRP A 146 -5.07 1.03 -3.93
C TRP A 146 -4.49 1.85 -5.09
N GLU A 147 -5.14 1.71 -6.23
CA GLU A 147 -4.83 2.40 -7.47
C GLU A 147 -4.95 3.91 -7.26
N ALA A 148 -4.23 4.68 -8.08
CA ALA A 148 -4.34 6.13 -8.08
C ALA A 148 -5.79 6.64 -8.15
N ALA A 149 -6.74 5.82 -8.63
CA ALA A 149 -8.19 6.06 -8.63
C ALA A 149 -8.74 6.57 -7.28
N GLY A 150 -8.14 6.22 -6.14
CA GLY A 150 -8.59 6.72 -4.84
C GLY A 150 -8.42 8.24 -4.64
N TYR A 151 -7.66 8.93 -5.47
CA TYR A 151 -7.61 10.41 -5.49
C TYR A 151 -8.73 11.03 -6.34
N LEU A 152 -9.24 10.30 -7.33
CA LEU A 152 -10.19 10.83 -8.31
C LEU A 152 -11.55 11.10 -7.69
N VAL A 153 -12.06 10.17 -6.87
CA VAL A 153 -13.35 10.31 -6.19
C VAL A 153 -13.38 11.54 -5.28
N PRO A 154 -12.47 11.69 -4.28
CA PRO A 154 -12.46 12.87 -3.43
C PRO A 154 -12.13 14.14 -4.22
N GLY A 155 -11.25 14.08 -5.22
CA GLY A 155 -10.96 15.24 -6.08
C GLY A 155 -12.19 15.74 -6.83
N SER A 156 -12.98 14.83 -7.40
CA SER A 156 -14.21 15.17 -8.11
C SER A 156 -15.26 15.78 -7.19
N ILE A 157 -15.38 15.27 -5.95
CA ILE A 157 -16.29 15.84 -4.95
C ILE A 157 -15.84 17.24 -4.54
N LEU A 158 -14.54 17.44 -4.29
CA LEU A 158 -13.98 18.74 -3.90
C LEU A 158 -14.09 19.82 -5.00
N VAL A 159 -14.23 19.44 -6.27
CA VAL A 159 -14.51 20.38 -7.37
C VAL A 159 -16.00 20.55 -7.60
N GLY A 160 -16.76 19.46 -7.68
CA GLY A 160 -18.19 19.50 -8.00
C GLY A 160 -19.02 20.16 -6.91
N PHE A 161 -18.64 19.99 -5.65
CA PHE A 161 -19.42 20.50 -4.52
C PHE A 161 -19.39 22.05 -4.41
N PRO A 162 -18.23 22.73 -4.46
CA PRO A 162 -18.21 24.19 -4.48
C PRO A 162 -18.89 24.79 -5.71
N ILE A 163 -18.82 24.13 -6.87
CA ILE A 163 -19.56 24.55 -8.07
C ILE A 163 -21.06 24.47 -7.82
N TYR A 164 -21.54 23.38 -7.21
CA TYR A 164 -22.94 23.24 -6.82
C TYR A 164 -23.36 24.35 -5.86
N GLN A 165 -22.57 24.64 -4.81
CA GLN A 165 -22.87 25.72 -3.86
C GLN A 165 -22.91 27.10 -4.55
N ALA A 166 -21.98 27.35 -5.46
CA ALA A 166 -21.96 28.58 -6.25
C ALA A 166 -23.21 28.75 -7.13
N VAL A 167 -23.76 27.66 -7.67
CA VAL A 167 -24.94 27.73 -8.54
C VAL A 167 -26.25 27.81 -7.76
N PHE A 168 -26.35 27.13 -6.61
CA PHE A 168 -27.64 26.87 -5.96
C PHE A 168 -27.80 27.48 -4.55
N ALA A 169 -26.72 27.96 -3.92
CA ALA A 169 -26.76 28.41 -2.53
C ALA A 169 -26.24 29.85 -2.31
N LEU A 170 -25.82 30.55 -3.38
CA LEU A 170 -25.35 31.94 -3.26
C LEU A 170 -26.47 32.92 -2.94
N ASP A 171 -27.70 32.64 -3.36
CA ASP A 171 -28.87 33.50 -3.12
C ASP A 171 -29.25 33.59 -1.64
N ASP A 172 -28.81 32.63 -0.81
CA ASP A 172 -29.08 32.59 0.63
C ASP A 172 -28.10 33.44 1.46
N ILE A 173 -27.03 33.96 0.86
CA ILE A 173 -25.99 34.75 1.54
C ILE A 173 -26.41 36.22 1.55
N ARG A 174 -26.60 36.76 2.77
CA ARG A 174 -27.27 38.05 2.96
C ARG A 174 -26.32 39.25 2.97
N ASP A 175 -25.03 39.04 3.20
CA ASP A 175 -24.06 40.11 3.37
C ASP A 175 -22.78 39.94 2.51
N PRO A 176 -22.12 41.04 2.11
CA PRO A 176 -20.91 40.98 1.28
C PRO A 176 -19.71 40.25 1.92
N GLU A 177 -19.62 40.24 3.25
CA GLU A 177 -18.55 39.52 3.95
C GLU A 177 -18.78 38.01 3.90
N GLY A 178 -20.02 37.54 4.09
CA GLY A 178 -20.41 36.15 3.89
C GLY A 178 -20.07 35.65 2.49
N TRP A 179 -20.33 36.47 1.47
CA TRP A 179 -19.97 36.19 0.08
C TRP A 179 -18.47 35.95 -0.10
N THR A 180 -17.66 36.81 0.50
CA THR A 180 -16.20 36.72 0.41
C THR A 180 -15.70 35.42 1.05
N ARG A 181 -16.23 35.04 2.21
CA ARG A 181 -15.84 33.78 2.91
C ARG A 181 -16.24 32.55 2.12
N VAL A 182 -17.44 32.55 1.55
CA VAL A 182 -17.94 31.43 0.75
C VAL A 182 -17.13 31.26 -0.53
N ILE A 183 -16.85 32.35 -1.25
CA ILE A 183 -16.00 32.32 -2.44
C ILE A 183 -14.59 31.84 -2.08
N ALA A 184 -13.97 32.40 -1.05
CA ALA A 184 -12.61 32.05 -0.66
C ALA A 184 -12.48 30.56 -0.31
N GLY A 185 -13.36 30.04 0.56
CA GLY A 185 -13.33 28.62 0.91
C GLY A 185 -13.66 27.70 -0.27
N SER A 186 -14.58 28.12 -1.16
CA SER A 186 -14.89 27.40 -2.40
C SER A 186 -13.69 27.31 -3.34
N LEU A 187 -12.94 28.41 -3.51
CA LEU A 187 -11.70 28.42 -4.31
C LEU A 187 -10.63 27.51 -3.71
N MET A 188 -10.49 27.48 -2.38
CA MET A 188 -9.57 26.57 -1.69
C MET A 188 -9.95 25.09 -1.93
N MET A 189 -11.24 24.76 -1.84
CA MET A 189 -11.74 23.41 -2.13
C MET A 189 -11.52 23.02 -3.59
N CYS A 190 -11.86 23.90 -4.53
CA CYS A 190 -11.61 23.68 -5.96
C CYS A 190 -10.12 23.47 -6.24
N GLY A 191 -9.24 24.30 -5.65
CA GLY A 191 -7.80 24.15 -5.75
C GLY A 191 -7.31 22.79 -5.23
N ALA A 192 -7.81 22.36 -4.08
CA ALA A 192 -7.51 21.04 -3.52
C ALA A 192 -8.00 19.90 -4.42
N GLY A 193 -9.21 20.02 -4.97
CA GLY A 193 -9.79 19.04 -5.88
C GLY A 193 -9.05 18.92 -7.21
N VAL A 194 -8.65 20.05 -7.81
CA VAL A 194 -7.77 20.08 -9.00
C VAL A 194 -6.44 19.41 -8.69
N TRP A 195 -5.84 19.70 -7.54
CA TRP A 195 -4.59 19.08 -7.14
C TRP A 195 -4.73 17.56 -6.92
N ALA A 196 -5.87 17.10 -6.40
CA ALA A 196 -6.18 15.67 -6.31
C ALA A 196 -6.28 14.99 -7.68
N ILE A 197 -6.86 15.65 -8.68
CA ILE A 197 -6.91 15.14 -10.06
C ILE A 197 -5.51 15.08 -10.67
N LEU A 198 -4.65 16.06 -10.39
CA LEU A 198 -3.24 16.01 -10.80
C LEU A 198 -2.47 14.88 -10.12
N LEU A 199 -2.70 14.64 -8.82
CA LEU A 199 -2.15 13.48 -8.10
C LEU A 199 -2.66 12.17 -8.69
N TRP A 200 -3.94 12.06 -9.04
CA TRP A 200 -4.48 10.89 -9.76
C TRP A 200 -3.74 10.65 -11.07
N ARG A 201 -3.55 11.69 -11.89
CA ARG A 201 -2.85 11.56 -13.18
C ARG A 201 -1.39 11.15 -12.99
N ARG A 202 -0.68 11.77 -12.04
CA ARG A 202 0.70 11.40 -11.69
C ARG A 202 0.77 9.97 -11.14
N GLY A 203 -0.21 9.60 -10.34
CA GLY A 203 -0.29 8.27 -9.76
C GLY A 203 -0.52 7.21 -10.83
N ARG A 204 -1.45 7.44 -11.77
CA ARG A 204 -1.67 6.57 -12.93
C ARG A 204 -0.42 6.38 -13.77
N ALA A 205 0.37 7.43 -13.98
CA ALA A 205 1.64 7.32 -14.70
C ALA A 205 2.64 6.44 -13.95
N SER A 206 2.71 6.58 -12.62
CA SER A 206 3.54 5.72 -11.76
C SER A 206 3.07 4.26 -11.77
N ASP A 207 1.75 4.05 -11.72
CA ASP A 207 1.11 2.75 -11.75
C ASP A 207 1.37 2.05 -13.10
N ALA A 208 1.22 2.78 -14.22
CA ALA A 208 1.48 2.30 -15.57
C ALA A 208 2.97 2.05 -15.84
N ALA A 209 3.87 2.79 -15.19
CA ALA A 209 5.31 2.54 -15.24
C ALA A 209 5.73 1.29 -14.44
N GLY A 210 4.80 0.60 -13.78
CA GLY A 210 5.08 -0.61 -13.02
C GLY A 210 5.74 -0.34 -11.66
N LEU A 211 5.75 0.91 -11.17
CA LEU A 211 6.33 1.23 -9.85
C LEU A 211 5.53 0.60 -8.69
N LEU A 212 4.26 0.24 -8.92
CA LEU A 212 3.48 -0.57 -7.98
C LEU A 212 3.97 -2.03 -7.92
N LEU A 213 4.48 -2.56 -9.04
CA LEU A 213 5.02 -3.93 -9.13
C LEU A 213 6.44 -4.04 -8.55
N GLU A 214 7.17 -2.92 -8.41
CA GLU A 214 8.48 -2.89 -7.74
C GLU A 214 8.41 -3.39 -6.28
N HIS A 215 7.25 -3.40 -5.63
CA HIS A 215 7.11 -3.99 -4.29
C HIS A 215 7.36 -5.51 -4.26
N HIS A 216 7.23 -6.17 -5.42
CA HIS A 216 7.55 -7.58 -5.58
C HIS A 216 8.92 -7.80 -6.22
N ASP A 217 9.57 -6.74 -6.73
CA ASP A 217 10.93 -6.81 -7.24
C ASP A 217 11.90 -6.75 -6.05
N PRO A 218 12.61 -7.85 -5.73
CA PRO A 218 13.62 -7.85 -4.67
C PRO A 218 14.72 -6.81 -4.92
N LEU A 219 14.88 -6.36 -6.17
CA LEU A 219 15.90 -5.41 -6.62
C LEU A 219 15.41 -3.95 -6.65
N ALA A 220 14.18 -3.66 -6.21
CA ALA A 220 13.65 -2.30 -6.25
C ALA A 220 14.54 -1.28 -5.50
N GLY A 221 14.91 -0.20 -6.19
CA GLY A 221 15.82 0.82 -5.68
C GLY A 221 17.32 0.48 -5.80
N LEU A 222 17.67 -0.66 -6.39
CA LEU A 222 19.07 -1.01 -6.69
C LEU A 222 19.55 -0.22 -7.93
N THR A 223 20.68 0.48 -7.80
CA THR A 223 21.20 1.35 -8.86
C THR A 223 21.76 0.57 -10.05
N ARG A 224 22.35 -0.60 -9.79
CA ARG A 224 22.89 -1.50 -10.82
C ARG A 224 22.41 -2.92 -10.60
N ARG A 225 21.78 -3.50 -11.62
CA ARG A 225 21.31 -4.90 -11.57
C ARG A 225 22.43 -5.93 -11.45
N THR A 226 23.68 -5.58 -11.73
CA THR A 226 24.84 -6.46 -11.49
C THR A 226 25.01 -6.85 -10.03
N ASP A 227 24.50 -6.05 -9.10
CA ASP A 227 24.62 -6.30 -7.66
C ASP A 227 23.43 -7.14 -7.14
N ALA A 228 22.57 -7.64 -8.03
CA ALA A 228 21.36 -8.39 -7.69
C ALA A 228 21.64 -9.67 -6.88
N GLU A 229 22.72 -10.39 -7.21
CA GLU A 229 23.10 -11.62 -6.50
C GLU A 229 23.32 -11.38 -5.00
N GLU A 230 23.93 -10.24 -4.64
CA GLU A 230 24.19 -9.89 -3.24
C GLU A 230 22.87 -9.66 -2.47
N ILE A 231 21.88 -9.05 -3.12
CA ILE A 231 20.55 -8.83 -2.53
C ILE A 231 19.85 -10.17 -2.30
N TYR A 232 19.91 -11.08 -3.27
CA TYR A 232 19.34 -12.41 -3.13
C TYR A 232 20.00 -13.21 -2.01
N VAL A 233 21.33 -13.15 -1.88
CA VAL A 233 22.07 -13.79 -0.77
C VAL A 233 21.65 -13.22 0.58
N ALA A 234 21.52 -11.91 0.71
CA ALA A 234 21.08 -11.27 1.95
C ALA A 234 19.64 -11.68 2.34
N LEU A 235 18.75 -11.77 1.36
CA LEU A 235 17.37 -12.23 1.54
C LEU A 235 17.31 -13.72 1.90
N ASP A 236 18.12 -14.56 1.27
CA ASP A 236 18.23 -15.99 1.60
C ASP A 236 18.72 -16.17 3.05
N ALA A 237 19.74 -15.42 3.47
CA ALA A 237 20.23 -15.46 4.84
C ALA A 237 19.19 -14.97 5.86
N TRP A 238 18.39 -13.96 5.50
CA TRP A 238 17.25 -13.54 6.33
C TRP A 238 16.20 -14.64 6.46
N TRP A 239 15.86 -15.28 5.34
CA TRP A 239 14.90 -16.38 5.29
C TRP A 239 15.31 -17.54 6.19
N GLU A 240 16.57 -17.96 6.14
CA GLU A 240 17.09 -19.04 6.97
C GLU A 240 16.96 -18.71 8.46
N ARG A 241 17.32 -17.48 8.86
CA ARG A 241 17.20 -17.04 10.26
C ARG A 241 15.76 -16.96 10.74
N GLU A 242 14.83 -16.49 9.92
CA GLU A 242 13.40 -16.43 10.30
C GLU A 242 12.78 -17.82 10.30
N ALA A 243 13.12 -18.68 9.34
CA ALA A 243 12.65 -20.06 9.29
C ALA A 243 13.09 -20.85 10.50
N GLN A 244 14.35 -20.70 10.90
CA GLN A 244 14.85 -21.33 12.12
C GLN A 244 14.09 -20.83 13.36
N ARG A 245 13.89 -19.52 13.50
CA ARG A 245 13.11 -18.95 14.61
C ARG A 245 11.68 -19.49 14.69
N GLN A 246 11.01 -19.66 13.55
CA GLN A 246 9.66 -20.23 13.52
C GLN A 246 9.64 -21.74 13.77
N LEU A 247 10.65 -22.47 13.29
CA LEU A 247 10.83 -23.91 13.58
C LEU A 247 11.08 -24.14 15.07
N ASP A 248 11.90 -23.31 15.71
CA ASP A 248 12.20 -23.40 17.13
C ASP A 248 10.97 -23.04 17.98
N ALA A 249 10.18 -22.06 17.54
CA ALA A 249 9.00 -21.63 18.29
C ALA A 249 7.78 -22.56 18.09
N ARG A 250 7.48 -22.97 16.85
CA ARG A 250 6.24 -23.69 16.47
C ARG A 250 6.43 -24.57 15.22
N PRO A 251 7.18 -25.68 15.32
CA PRO A 251 7.55 -26.50 14.16
C PRO A 251 6.34 -27.08 13.43
N GLU A 252 5.36 -27.61 14.16
CA GLU A 252 4.14 -28.20 13.59
C GLU A 252 3.28 -27.21 12.80
N SER A 253 3.31 -25.91 13.18
CA SER A 253 2.52 -24.88 12.50
C SER A 253 3.11 -24.52 11.14
N LEU A 254 4.44 -24.49 11.05
CA LEU A 254 5.15 -24.21 9.80
C LEU A 254 4.95 -25.34 8.78
N GLU A 255 5.06 -26.59 9.22
CA GLU A 255 4.85 -27.74 8.36
C GLU A 255 3.41 -27.83 7.85
N ALA A 256 2.42 -27.62 8.73
CA ALA A 256 1.01 -27.61 8.33
C ALA A 256 0.70 -26.49 7.33
N ALA A 257 1.20 -25.27 7.57
CA ALA A 257 1.00 -24.14 6.65
C ALA A 257 1.72 -24.35 5.31
N ALA A 258 2.90 -24.98 5.31
CA ALA A 258 3.62 -25.32 4.08
C ALA A 258 2.90 -26.40 3.26
N ALA A 259 2.33 -27.42 3.92
CA ALA A 259 1.51 -28.43 3.25
C ALA A 259 0.27 -27.79 2.61
N LEU A 260 -0.40 -26.86 3.31
CA LEU A 260 -1.55 -26.12 2.78
C LEU A 260 -1.16 -25.25 1.57
N ALA A 261 0.03 -24.63 1.59
CA ALA A 261 0.53 -23.85 0.47
C ALA A 261 0.80 -24.70 -0.77
N LEU A 262 1.43 -25.87 -0.57
CA LEU A 262 1.68 -26.84 -1.65
C LEU A 262 0.38 -27.34 -2.27
N GLU A 263 -0.60 -27.70 -1.44
CA GLU A 263 -1.92 -28.15 -1.90
C GLU A 263 -2.60 -27.08 -2.74
N TRP A 264 -2.58 -25.83 -2.27
CA TRP A 264 -3.18 -24.71 -3.00
C TRP A 264 -2.47 -24.43 -4.33
N LEU A 265 -1.12 -24.42 -4.34
CA LEU A 265 -0.32 -24.25 -5.56
C LEU A 265 -0.63 -25.35 -6.60
N ALA A 266 -0.69 -26.61 -6.15
CA ALA A 266 -1.03 -27.74 -7.00
C ALA A 266 -2.45 -27.61 -7.59
N ASN A 267 -3.43 -27.23 -6.77
CA ASN A 267 -4.82 -27.03 -7.21
C ASN A 267 -4.98 -25.88 -8.21
N ASN A 268 -4.06 -24.91 -8.23
CA ASN A 268 -4.06 -23.79 -9.16
C ASN A 268 -3.15 -24.01 -10.39
N GLY A 269 -2.77 -25.26 -10.65
CA GLY A 269 -2.04 -25.63 -11.86
C GLY A 269 -0.56 -25.20 -11.87
N VAL A 270 0.01 -24.89 -10.71
CA VAL A 270 1.44 -24.63 -10.54
C VAL A 270 2.16 -25.98 -10.45
N ARG A 271 3.16 -26.21 -11.32
CA ARG A 271 3.99 -27.41 -11.28
C ARG A 271 4.96 -27.31 -10.12
N VAL A 272 4.76 -28.14 -9.10
CA VAL A 272 5.65 -28.21 -7.95
C VAL A 272 6.82 -29.15 -8.29
N ARG A 273 8.04 -28.62 -8.37
CA ARG A 273 9.24 -29.45 -8.52
C ARG A 273 9.74 -29.88 -7.15
N LEU A 274 9.63 -31.18 -6.89
CA LEU A 274 10.30 -31.83 -5.76
C LEU A 274 11.77 -32.01 -6.14
N LYS A 275 12.69 -31.30 -5.48
CA LYS A 275 14.12 -31.56 -5.65
C LYS A 275 14.40 -32.98 -5.13
N LYS A 276 15.10 -33.81 -5.90
CA LYS A 276 15.55 -35.14 -5.43
C LYS A 276 16.37 -34.93 -4.14
N GLY A 277 15.88 -35.47 -3.02
CA GLY A 277 16.51 -35.30 -1.70
C GLY A 277 15.84 -34.28 -0.76
N THR A 278 14.82 -33.52 -1.21
CA THR A 278 14.00 -32.71 -0.28
C THR A 278 13.06 -33.62 0.50
N ALA A 279 13.57 -34.16 1.60
CA ALA A 279 12.77 -34.81 2.60
C ALA A 279 11.85 -33.76 3.25
N LEU A 280 10.55 -34.05 3.32
CA LEU A 280 9.63 -33.42 4.27
C LEU A 280 10.00 -33.74 5.74
N THR A 281 11.21 -34.26 6.00
CA THR A 281 11.75 -34.67 7.29
C THR A 281 13.20 -34.17 7.47
N ARG A 282 13.36 -33.04 8.19
CA ARG A 282 14.56 -32.49 8.88
C ARG A 282 15.70 -31.80 8.10
N GLY A 283 15.97 -30.53 8.50
CA GLY A 283 17.23 -29.76 8.32
C GLY A 283 17.46 -29.11 6.94
N VAL A 284 17.33 -27.78 6.82
CA VAL A 284 17.33 -26.97 5.56
C VAL A 284 18.78 -26.50 5.21
N PRO A 285 19.30 -26.47 3.94
CA PRO A 285 18.91 -25.56 2.81
C PRO A 285 18.99 -26.20 1.37
N ALA A 286 18.63 -25.65 0.19
CA ALA A 286 18.22 -24.32 -0.30
C ALA A 286 17.33 -24.43 -1.58
N ALA A 287 16.35 -23.54 -1.72
CA ALA A 287 15.93 -22.98 -3.02
C ALA A 287 16.56 -21.59 -3.10
N ARG A 288 17.63 -21.42 -3.89
CA ARG A 288 18.24 -20.10 -4.09
C ARG A 288 17.27 -19.25 -4.91
N TRP A 289 17.04 -18.00 -4.52
CA TRP A 289 16.43 -17.05 -5.46
C TRP A 289 17.33 -16.99 -6.69
N ARG A 290 16.82 -17.45 -7.82
CA ARG A 290 17.45 -17.26 -9.12
C ARG A 290 16.66 -16.18 -9.84
N GLU A 291 17.35 -15.39 -10.65
CA GLU A 291 16.65 -14.56 -11.64
C GLU A 291 15.64 -15.44 -12.40
N PRO A 292 14.39 -14.96 -12.59
CA PRO A 292 13.50 -15.59 -13.54
C PRO A 292 14.25 -15.58 -14.89
N ARG A 293 14.57 -16.78 -15.40
CA ARG A 293 15.16 -16.91 -16.73
C ARG A 293 14.11 -16.38 -17.70
N GLY A 294 14.40 -15.22 -18.30
CA GLY A 294 13.67 -14.68 -19.44
C GLY A 294 13.68 -15.66 -20.61
#